data_AF-A0A7H1DYU0-F1
#
_entry.id   AF-A0A7H1DYU0-F1
#
_cell.length_a   1.000
_cell.length_b   1.000
_cell.length_c   1.000
_cell.angle_alpha   90.00
_cell.angle_beta   90.00
_cell.angle_gamma   90.00
#
_symmetry.space_group_name_H-M   'P 1'
#
loop_
_entity.id
_entity.type
_entity.pdbx_description
1 polymer ?
#
loop_
_entity_poly.entity_id
_entity_poly.type
_entity_poly.pdbx_seq_one_letter_code
_entity_poly.pdbx_strand_id
1 'polypeptide(L)'
;MQNCLECGDQIIGRSDKKFCNDGCRNAYNNKNNRDTSNLMRNINNKLRKNHRILSEQKFVDGKAKTTRNKLTSEGFDFEYFTNFKIYKNGAEYRFLYEIGYRFLEDDWILLVRKE
;
A
#
# COMPACT_ATOMS: atom_id res chain seq x y z
N MET A 1 -34.18 -26.20 10.94
CA MET A 1 -33.95 -25.58 9.61
C MET A 1 -32.64 -24.83 9.67
N GLN A 2 -31.73 -25.07 8.72
CA GLN A 2 -30.56 -24.21 8.54
C GLN A 2 -30.86 -23.14 7.50
N ASN A 3 -30.50 -21.90 7.82
CA ASN A 3 -30.67 -20.74 6.95
C ASN A 3 -29.31 -20.30 6.42
N CYS A 4 -29.30 -19.73 5.22
CA CYS A 4 -28.10 -19.20 4.60
C CYS A 4 -27.51 -18.07 5.45
N LEU A 5 -26.20 -18.12 5.69
CA LEU A 5 -25.49 -17.06 6.43
C LEU A 5 -25.46 -15.70 5.72
N GLU A 6 -25.76 -15.66 4.42
CA GLU A 6 -25.77 -14.42 3.62
C GLU A 6 -27.19 -13.87 3.40
N CYS A 7 -28.08 -14.65 2.78
CA CYS A 7 -29.42 -14.17 2.41
C CYS A 7 -30.53 -14.55 3.40
N GLY A 8 -30.26 -15.44 4.37
CA GLY A 8 -31.27 -15.93 5.30
C GLY A 8 -32.23 -16.99 4.74
N ASP A 9 -32.18 -17.29 3.43
CA ASP A 9 -33.05 -18.29 2.81
C ASP A 9 -32.80 -19.69 3.38
N GLN A 10 -33.86 -20.51 3.38
CA GLN A 10 -33.76 -21.89 3.81
C GLN A 10 -32.78 -22.68 2.93
N ILE A 11 -31.85 -23.38 3.57
CA ILE A 11 -30.90 -24.24 2.89
C ILE A 11 -31.55 -25.60 2.65
N ILE A 12 -31.55 -26.03 1.39
CA ILE A 12 -31.96 -27.37 0.98
C ILE A 12 -30.71 -28.15 0.58
N GLY A 13 -30.61 -29.39 1.07
CA GLY A 13 -29.51 -30.32 0.77
C GLY A 13 -28.78 -30.77 2.03
N ARG A 14 -27.46 -30.96 1.90
CA ARG A 14 -26.60 -31.49 2.97
C ARG A 14 -26.75 -30.72 4.29
N SER A 15 -26.67 -31.45 5.41
CA SER A 15 -26.81 -30.92 6.77
C SER A 15 -25.72 -29.92 7.20
N ASP A 16 -24.56 -29.91 6.54
CA ASP A 16 -23.43 -29.04 6.83
C ASP A 16 -23.34 -27.81 5.91
N LYS A 17 -24.28 -27.65 4.97
CA LYS A 17 -24.28 -26.57 4.00
C LYS A 17 -24.58 -25.24 4.70
N LYS A 18 -23.65 -24.27 4.60
CA LYS A 18 -23.77 -22.93 5.22
C LYS A 18 -24.38 -21.84 4.32
N PHE A 19 -24.39 -22.08 3.00
CA PHE A 19 -24.83 -21.11 1.99
C PHE A 19 -25.76 -21.76 0.99
N CYS A 20 -26.82 -21.07 0.54
CA CYS A 20 -27.78 -21.63 -0.41
C CYS A 20 -27.15 -21.89 -1.80
N ASN A 21 -26.21 -21.03 -2.23
CA ASN A 21 -25.46 -21.12 -3.48
C ASN A 21 -24.05 -20.52 -3.36
N ASP A 22 -23.22 -20.67 -4.39
CA ASP A 22 -21.86 -20.13 -4.44
C ASP A 22 -21.83 -18.59 -4.44
N GLY A 23 -22.85 -17.94 -5.00
CA GLY A 23 -22.99 -16.48 -4.97
C GLY A 23 -23.07 -15.94 -3.54
N CYS A 24 -23.89 -16.56 -2.69
CA CYS A 24 -24.02 -16.21 -1.27
C CYS A 24 -22.73 -16.48 -0.49
N ARG A 25 -22.01 -17.57 -0.80
CA ARG A 25 -20.69 -17.82 -0.20
C ARG A 25 -19.71 -16.70 -0.54
N ASN A 26 -19.66 -16.28 -1.81
CA ASN A 26 -18.76 -15.23 -2.27
C ASN A 26 -19.13 -13.86 -1.69
N ALA A 27 -20.41 -13.51 -1.67
CA ALA A 27 -20.90 -12.26 -1.09
C ALA A 27 -20.55 -12.15 0.41
N TYR A 28 -20.81 -13.22 1.17
CA TYR A 28 -20.47 -13.29 2.59
C TYR A 28 -18.97 -13.11 2.84
N ASN A 29 -18.13 -13.82 2.08
CA ASN A 29 -16.68 -13.71 2.19
C ASN A 29 -16.17 -12.32 1.78
N ASN A 30 -16.75 -11.71 0.73
CA ASN A 30 -16.40 -10.36 0.30
C ASN A 30 -16.77 -9.32 1.35
N LYS A 31 -17.93 -9.48 2.02
CA LYS A 31 -18.39 -8.59 3.10
C LYS A 31 -17.45 -8.67 4.30
N ASN A 32 -17.10 -9.88 4.74
CA ASN A 32 -16.19 -10.08 5.87
C ASN A 32 -14.77 -9.56 5.60
N ASN A 33 -14.31 -9.60 4.34
CA ASN A 33 -12.97 -9.11 3.97
C ASN A 33 -12.97 -7.66 3.47
N ARG A 34 -14.12 -6.97 3.43
CA ARG A 34 -14.26 -5.67 2.76
C ARG A 34 -13.33 -4.62 3.34
N ASP A 35 -13.33 -4.45 4.67
CA ASP A 35 -12.56 -3.39 5.32
C ASP A 35 -11.06 -3.66 5.24
N THR A 36 -10.65 -4.91 5.46
CA THR A 36 -9.25 -5.35 5.30
C THR A 36 -8.76 -5.18 3.86
N SER A 37 -9.58 -5.57 2.87
CA SER A 37 -9.27 -5.43 1.44
C SER A 37 -9.18 -3.96 1.02
N ASN A 38 -10.08 -3.11 1.53
CA ASN A 38 -10.07 -1.67 1.26
C ASN A 38 -8.83 -0.99 1.86
N LEU A 39 -8.47 -1.32 3.11
CA LEU A 39 -7.28 -0.77 3.76
C LEU A 39 -6.03 -1.13 2.96
N MET A 40 -5.82 -2.41 2.65
CA MET A 40 -4.68 -2.87 1.86
C MET A 40 -4.64 -2.19 0.48
N ARG A 41 -5.80 -2.07 -0.18
CA ARG A 41 -5.91 -1.37 -1.48
C ARG A 41 -5.51 0.10 -1.37
N ASN A 42 -5.96 0.79 -0.33
CA ASN A 42 -5.63 2.20 -0.11
C ASN A 42 -4.14 2.40 0.19
N ILE A 43 -3.55 1.54 1.03
CA ILE A 43 -2.11 1.54 1.30
C ILE A 43 -1.32 1.32 0.00
N ASN A 44 -1.71 0.32 -0.79
CA ASN A 44 -1.06 0.02 -2.07
C ASN A 44 -1.20 1.17 -3.07
N ASN A 45 -2.33 1.87 -3.10
CA ASN A 45 -2.54 3.06 -3.92
C ASN A 45 -1.59 4.19 -3.51
N LYS A 46 -1.42 4.44 -2.20
CA LYS A 46 -0.47 5.44 -1.69
C LYS A 46 0.97 5.08 -2.04
N LEU A 47 1.39 3.83 -1.80
CA LEU A 47 2.73 3.34 -2.16
C LEU A 47 2.99 3.49 -3.66
N ARG A 48 2.03 3.14 -4.53
CA ARG A 48 2.16 3.30 -5.99
C ARG A 48 2.28 4.77 -6.40
N LYS A 49 1.45 5.66 -5.81
CA LYS A 49 1.54 7.10 -6.07
C LYS A 49 2.90 7.65 -5.66
N ASN A 50 3.36 7.31 -4.46
CA ASN A 50 4.67 7.72 -3.95
C ASN A 50 5.81 7.23 -4.85
N HIS A 51 5.80 5.96 -5.24
CA HIS A 51 6.81 5.38 -6.13
C HIS A 51 6.85 6.12 -7.47
N ARG A 52 5.68 6.37 -8.08
CA ARG A 52 5.57 7.17 -9.31
C ARG A 52 6.21 8.54 -9.15
N ILE A 53 5.84 9.29 -8.10
CA ILE A 53 6.38 10.63 -7.82
C ILE A 53 7.91 10.62 -7.73
N LEU A 54 8.49 9.65 -7.01
CA LEU A 54 9.95 9.56 -6.93
C LEU A 54 10.58 9.16 -8.26
N SER A 55 9.95 8.24 -9.01
CA SER A 55 10.48 7.75 -10.29
C SER A 55 10.54 8.82 -11.38
N GLU A 56 9.69 9.84 -11.29
CA GLU A 56 9.62 10.97 -12.23
C GLU A 56 10.67 12.05 -11.92
N GLN A 57 11.41 11.95 -10.82
CA GLN A 57 12.46 12.92 -10.50
C GLN A 57 13.66 12.77 -11.45
N LYS A 58 14.39 13.88 -11.64
CA LYS A 58 15.52 13.94 -12.56
C LYS A 58 16.76 13.29 -11.94
N PHE A 59 16.89 11.98 -12.11
CA PHE A 59 18.10 11.24 -11.69
C PHE A 59 19.26 11.48 -12.66
N VAL A 60 20.43 11.74 -12.08
CA VAL A 60 21.73 11.76 -12.77
C VAL A 60 22.63 10.81 -11.99
N ASP A 61 23.18 9.81 -12.67
CA ASP A 61 24.02 8.77 -12.08
C ASP A 61 23.39 8.09 -10.85
N GLY A 62 22.10 7.74 -10.97
CA GLY A 62 21.34 7.07 -9.91
C GLY A 62 20.98 7.95 -8.70
N LYS A 63 21.24 9.27 -8.75
CA LYS A 63 20.94 10.22 -7.67
C LYS A 63 20.10 11.38 -8.15
N ALA A 64 19.23 11.89 -7.28
CA ALA A 64 18.51 13.13 -7.51
C ALA A 64 18.39 13.92 -6.20
N LYS A 65 18.16 15.23 -6.31
CA LYS A 65 17.80 16.09 -5.17
C LYS A 65 16.46 16.76 -5.42
N THR A 66 15.67 16.85 -4.37
CA THR A 66 14.37 17.52 -4.36
C THR A 66 14.13 18.12 -2.98
N THR A 67 13.05 18.86 -2.79
CA THR A 67 12.67 19.40 -1.48
C THR A 67 11.44 18.69 -0.94
N ARG A 68 11.28 18.71 0.38
CA ARG A 68 10.08 18.19 1.06
C ARG A 68 8.81 18.82 0.49
N ASN A 69 8.80 20.15 0.37
CA ASN A 69 7.65 20.90 -0.14
C ASN A 69 7.25 20.50 -1.56
N LYS A 70 8.21 20.27 -2.45
CA LYS A 70 7.92 19.81 -3.81
C LYS A 70 7.21 18.45 -3.80
N LEU A 71 7.76 17.47 -3.08
CA LEU A 71 7.14 16.14 -3.00
C LEU A 71 5.75 16.20 -2.34
N THR A 72 5.59 16.97 -1.27
CA THR A 72 4.28 17.18 -0.63
C THR A 72 3.27 17.82 -1.59
N SER A 73 3.69 18.79 -2.40
CA SER A 73 2.81 19.43 -3.41
C SER A 73 2.36 18.47 -4.52
N GLU A 74 3.19 17.50 -4.87
CA GLU A 74 2.86 16.40 -5.79
C GLU A 74 1.97 15.32 -5.09
N GLY A 75 1.74 15.50 -3.79
CA GLY A 75 0.91 14.65 -2.96
C GLY A 75 1.61 13.35 -2.54
N PHE A 76 2.92 13.42 -2.33
CA PHE A 76 3.73 12.38 -1.71
C PHE A 76 3.43 12.28 -0.21
N ASP A 77 3.24 11.06 0.28
CA ASP A 77 2.92 10.78 1.67
C ASP A 77 4.08 10.07 2.37
N PHE A 78 4.85 10.79 3.19
CA PHE A 78 6.08 10.29 3.82
C PHE A 78 5.88 9.14 4.82
N GLU A 79 4.64 8.88 5.24
CA GLU A 79 4.32 7.76 6.13
C GLU A 79 4.36 6.40 5.40
N TYR A 80 4.27 6.40 4.07
CA TYR A 80 4.15 5.19 3.26
C TYR A 80 5.45 4.89 2.50
N PHE A 81 6.20 3.94 3.03
CA PHE A 81 7.40 3.37 2.43
C PHE A 81 7.46 1.86 2.71
N THR A 82 8.24 1.13 1.93
CA THR A 82 8.33 -0.34 2.03
C THR A 82 9.42 -0.80 2.99
N ASN A 83 10.54 -0.08 3.08
CA ASN A 83 11.65 -0.44 3.97
C ASN A 83 12.29 0.78 4.62
N PHE A 84 12.75 0.62 5.85
CA PHE A 84 13.58 1.59 6.56
C PHE A 84 14.97 1.00 6.80
N LYS A 85 16.02 1.79 6.59
CA LYS A 85 17.40 1.34 6.80
C LYS A 85 18.24 2.45 7.40
N ILE A 86 18.94 2.14 8.48
CA ILE A 86 19.99 2.98 9.07
C ILE A 86 21.34 2.43 8.64
N TYR A 87 22.22 3.29 8.13
CA TYR A 87 23.59 2.94 7.77
C TYR A 87 24.55 3.18 8.95
N LYS A 88 25.75 2.60 8.89
CA LYS A 88 26.77 2.72 9.96
C LYS A 88 27.15 4.16 10.32
N ASN A 89 27.01 5.08 9.37
CA ASN A 89 27.25 6.51 9.57
C ASN A 89 26.03 7.27 10.14
N GLY A 90 24.99 6.55 10.61
CA GLY A 90 23.76 7.13 11.13
C GLY A 90 22.77 7.61 10.06
N ALA A 91 23.09 7.48 8.77
CA ALA A 91 22.18 7.93 7.72
C ALA A 91 20.93 7.04 7.64
N GLU A 92 19.77 7.66 7.80
CA GLU A 92 18.46 7.00 7.72
C GLU A 92 17.87 7.11 6.31
N TYR A 93 17.52 5.98 5.72
CA TYR A 93 16.85 5.92 4.43
C TYR A 93 15.50 5.24 4.54
N ARG A 94 14.52 5.82 3.83
CA ARG A 94 13.20 5.26 3.59
C ARG A 94 13.13 4.85 2.13
N PHE A 95 12.71 3.64 1.86
CA PHE A 95 12.69 3.07 0.50
C PHE A 95 11.26 2.81 0.03
N LEU A 96 11.02 3.13 -1.22
CA LEU A 96 9.91 2.64 -2.02
C LEU A 96 10.50 1.73 -3.08
N TYR A 97 10.48 0.42 -2.79
CA TYR A 97 11.10 -0.60 -3.63
C TYR A 97 12.59 -0.29 -3.89
N GLU A 98 12.95 0.03 -5.14
CA GLU A 98 14.32 0.35 -5.57
C GLU A 98 14.74 1.80 -5.28
N ILE A 99 13.80 2.71 -5.03
CA ILE A 99 14.11 4.14 -4.82
C ILE A 99 14.13 4.45 -3.33
N GLY A 100 15.28 4.89 -2.83
CA GLY A 100 15.48 5.37 -1.47
C GLY A 100 15.48 6.88 -1.39
N TYR A 101 15.00 7.42 -0.27
CA TYR A 101 15.14 8.82 0.06
C TYR A 101 15.65 9.01 1.50
N ARG A 102 16.43 10.07 1.70
CA ARG A 102 16.81 10.55 3.03
C ARG A 102 16.61 12.05 3.14
N PHE A 103 16.25 12.49 4.35
CA PHE A 103 16.20 13.91 4.66
C PHE A 103 17.62 14.45 4.83
N LEU A 104 17.83 15.67 4.36
CA LEU A 104 19.02 16.48 4.55
C LEU A 104 18.61 17.74 5.34
N GLU A 105 19.57 18.64 5.54
CA GLU A 105 19.32 19.99 6.07
C GLU A 105 18.48 20.84 5.10
N ASP A 106 17.90 21.93 5.61
CA ASP A 106 17.12 22.93 4.85
C ASP A 106 16.00 22.33 3.97
N ASP A 107 15.27 21.33 4.48
CA ASP A 107 14.18 20.63 3.78
C ASP A 107 14.58 19.90 2.48
N TRP A 108 15.88 19.75 2.23
CA TRP A 108 16.34 18.97 1.08
C TRP A 108 16.18 17.47 1.32
N ILE A 109 15.95 16.76 0.22
CA ILE A 109 15.80 15.32 0.18
C ILE A 109 16.74 14.80 -0.89
N LEU A 110 17.59 13.86 -0.49
CA LEU A 110 18.42 13.08 -1.41
C LEU A 110 17.65 11.82 -1.81
N LEU A 111 17.54 11.60 -3.11
CA LEU A 111 16.99 10.38 -3.70
C LEU A 111 18.12 9.54 -4.27
N VAL A 112 18.04 8.24 -4.08
CA VAL A 112 18.98 7.25 -4.62
C VAL A 112 18.20 6.10 -5.24
N ARG A 113 18.61 5.62 -6.41
CA ARG A 113 18.09 4.38 -6.98
C ARG A 113 19.08 3.26 -6.69
N LYS A 114 18.61 2.14 -6.16
CA LYS A 114 19.38 0.89 -6.15
C LYS A 114 19.39 0.34 -7.57
N GLU A 115 20.59 0.12 -8.11
CA GLU A 115 20.78 -0.79 -9.24
C GLU A 115 20.49 -2.23 -8.82
#